data_AF-A0A7Y0LZJ4-F1
#
_entry.id   AF-A0A7Y0LZJ4-F1
#
_cell.length_a   1.000
_cell.length_b   1.000
_cell.length_c   1.000
_cell.angle_alpha   90.00
_cell.angle_beta   90.00
_cell.angle_gamma   90.00
#
_symmetry.space_group_name_H-M   'P 1'
#
loop_
_entity.id
_entity.type
_entity.pdbx_description
1 polymer ?
#
loop_
_entity_poly.entity_id
_entity_poly.type
_entity_poly.pdbx_seq_one_letter_code
_entity_poly.pdbx_strand_id
1 'polypeptide(L)'
;MPAPRRAHAVTAALRAMFPDEDDEGLEYAAQLAAADDSLELVAGSPEAPRLRLVLTADVGEHDTAVVADDDAAPSAVEVTAAIPWDAVACAHVDEPAAAGDVAAALAGDPDAVERLDERDLLWYDATELRSIPR
;
A
#
# COMPACT_ATOMS: atom_id res chain seq x y z
N MET A 1 14.25 4.14 -5.08
CA MET A 1 13.70 4.62 -3.81
C MET A 1 14.69 4.28 -2.69
N PRO A 2 15.04 5.22 -1.80
CA PRO A 2 15.96 4.96 -0.70
C PRO A 2 15.37 3.94 0.30
N ALA A 3 16.26 3.19 0.95
CA ALA A 3 15.95 2.25 2.04
C ALA A 3 16.44 2.79 3.40
N PRO A 4 15.94 2.26 4.54
CA PRO A 4 14.86 1.27 4.63
C PRO A 4 13.47 1.84 4.31
N ARG A 5 12.52 0.97 3.94
CA ARG A 5 11.12 1.31 3.63
C ARG A 5 10.18 0.31 4.28
N ARG A 6 9.13 0.79 4.94
CA ARG A 6 7.96 -0.03 5.30
C ARG A 6 7.20 -0.41 4.03
N ALA A 7 6.77 -1.65 3.95
CA ALA A 7 5.97 -2.20 2.85
C ALA A 7 5.14 -3.39 3.36
N HIS A 8 4.36 -3.98 2.46
CA HIS A 8 3.58 -5.18 2.72
C HIS A 8 3.87 -6.25 1.67
N ALA A 9 3.87 -7.51 2.11
CA ALA A 9 4.10 -8.67 1.26
C ALA A 9 3.34 -9.89 1.79
N VAL A 10 3.28 -10.96 1.00
CA VAL A 10 2.72 -12.25 1.43
C VAL A 10 3.70 -12.95 2.38
N THR A 11 3.57 -12.65 3.67
CA THR A 11 4.38 -13.28 4.72
C THR A 11 3.79 -14.62 5.16
N ALA A 12 4.56 -15.38 5.95
CA ALA A 12 4.04 -16.58 6.62
C ALA A 12 2.90 -16.26 7.60
N ALA A 13 2.92 -15.10 8.26
CA ALA A 13 1.87 -14.68 9.18
C ALA A 13 0.56 -14.36 8.44
N LEU A 14 0.66 -13.67 7.29
CA LEU A 14 -0.51 -13.41 6.44
C LEU A 14 -1.13 -14.70 5.91
N ARG A 15 -0.31 -15.62 5.39
CA ARG A 15 -0.74 -16.96 4.95
C ARG A 15 -1.43 -17.75 6.05
N ALA A 16 -0.93 -17.68 7.29
CA ALA A 16 -1.54 -18.37 8.42
C ALA A 16 -2.89 -17.75 8.84
N MET A 17 -3.08 -16.45 8.60
CA MET A 17 -4.34 -15.75 8.90
C MET A 17 -5.44 -16.08 7.88
N PHE A 18 -5.07 -16.30 6.62
CA PHE A 18 -5.99 -16.61 5.53
C PHE A 18 -5.60 -17.94 4.85
N PRO A 19 -5.76 -19.09 5.54
CA PRO A 19 -5.25 -20.38 5.06
C PRO A 19 -6.00 -20.93 3.83
N ASP A 20 -7.19 -20.40 3.54
CA ASP A 20 -8.03 -20.82 2.42
C ASP A 20 -7.86 -19.94 1.16
N GLU A 21 -7.11 -18.83 1.28
CA GLU A 21 -6.82 -17.92 0.15
C GLU A 21 -5.64 -18.45 -0.68
N ASP A 22 -5.67 -18.15 -1.98
CA ASP A 22 -4.53 -18.38 -2.86
C ASP A 22 -3.55 -17.19 -2.84
N ASP A 23 -2.47 -17.26 -3.63
CA ASP A 23 -1.47 -16.20 -3.65
C ASP A 23 -2.06 -14.86 -4.15
N GLU A 24 -3.04 -14.87 -5.07
CA GLU A 24 -3.69 -13.65 -5.57
C GLU A 24 -4.52 -12.97 -4.48
N GLY A 25 -5.32 -13.74 -3.72
CA GLY A 25 -6.08 -13.23 -2.58
C GLY A 25 -5.17 -12.68 -1.47
N LEU A 26 -4.03 -13.33 -1.21
CA LEU A 26 -3.05 -12.86 -0.22
C LEU A 26 -2.31 -11.60 -0.68
N GLU A 27 -1.95 -11.50 -1.96
CA GLU A 27 -1.36 -10.29 -2.54
C GLU A 27 -2.34 -9.11 -2.47
N TYR A 28 -3.63 -9.37 -2.72
CA TYR A 28 -4.68 -8.37 -2.55
C TYR A 28 -4.81 -7.92 -1.09
N ALA A 29 -4.82 -8.85 -0.13
CA ALA A 29 -4.83 -8.50 1.30
C ALA A 29 -3.61 -7.68 1.74
N ALA A 30 -2.42 -8.00 1.22
CA ALA A 30 -1.21 -7.21 1.46
C ALA A 30 -1.31 -5.81 0.83
N GLN A 31 -1.90 -5.70 -0.37
CA GLN A 31 -2.14 -4.42 -1.04
C GLN A 31 -3.10 -3.53 -0.25
N LEU A 32 -4.20 -4.09 0.29
CA LEU A 32 -5.15 -3.33 1.11
C LEU A 32 -4.48 -2.77 2.36
N ALA A 33 -3.69 -3.59 3.08
CA ALA A 33 -2.92 -3.11 4.22
C ALA A 33 -1.93 -1.99 3.85
N ALA A 34 -1.31 -2.06 2.65
CA ALA A 34 -0.46 -0.98 2.15
C ALA A 34 -1.25 0.29 1.79
N ALA A 35 -2.50 0.15 1.33
CA ALA A 35 -3.38 1.28 1.07
C ALA A 35 -3.75 2.00 2.37
N ASP A 36 -3.98 1.27 3.45
CA ASP A 36 -4.26 1.82 4.78
C ASP A 36 -3.05 2.59 5.32
N ASP A 37 -1.86 1.96 5.34
CA ASP A 37 -0.61 2.59 5.76
C ASP A 37 -0.28 3.84 4.89
N SER A 38 -0.74 3.88 3.64
CA SER A 38 -0.54 5.05 2.77
C SER A 38 -1.25 6.31 3.29
N LEU A 39 -2.33 6.19 4.06
CA LEU A 39 -3.01 7.32 4.68
C LEU A 39 -2.08 8.07 5.64
N GLU A 40 -1.26 7.35 6.41
CA GLU A 40 -0.28 7.96 7.30
C GLU A 40 0.79 8.75 6.51
N LEU A 41 1.22 8.20 5.36
CA LEU A 41 2.17 8.89 4.47
C LEU A 41 1.58 10.16 3.87
N VAL A 42 0.30 10.13 3.48
CA VAL A 42 -0.44 11.30 2.98
C VAL A 42 -0.60 12.33 4.11
N ALA A 43 -0.92 11.92 5.33
CA ALA A 43 -1.03 12.80 6.49
C ALA A 43 0.28 13.55 6.78
N GLY A 44 1.42 12.86 6.64
CA GLY A 44 2.75 13.43 6.78
C GLY A 44 3.20 14.34 5.63
N SER A 45 2.42 14.42 4.53
CA SER A 45 2.78 15.12 3.30
C SER A 45 1.73 16.15 2.91
N PRO A 46 1.75 17.37 3.49
CA PRO A 46 0.71 18.39 3.27
C PRO A 46 0.47 18.72 1.78
N GLU A 47 1.55 18.71 0.99
CA GLU A 47 1.55 19.04 -0.45
C GLU A 47 1.12 17.87 -1.36
N ALA A 48 0.96 16.66 -0.82
CA ALA A 48 0.52 15.51 -1.61
C ALA A 48 -0.98 15.64 -1.96
N PRO A 49 -1.42 15.13 -3.12
CA PRO A 49 -2.83 14.86 -3.35
C PRO A 49 -3.42 14.06 -2.19
N ARG A 50 -4.67 14.32 -1.82
CA ARG A 50 -5.38 13.53 -0.81
C ARG A 50 -5.89 12.24 -1.44
N LEU A 51 -4.99 11.41 -1.94
CA LEU A 51 -5.28 10.15 -2.62
C LEU A 51 -4.30 9.10 -2.10
N ARG A 52 -4.79 7.88 -1.86
CA ARG A 52 -3.93 6.72 -1.60
C ARG A 52 -3.21 6.32 -2.88
N LEU A 53 -1.95 5.92 -2.73
CA LEU A 53 -1.14 5.35 -3.80
C LEU A 53 -0.29 4.23 -3.24
N VAL A 54 -0.41 3.06 -3.85
CA VAL A 54 0.41 1.89 -3.55
C VAL A 54 1.24 1.54 -4.78
N LEU A 55 2.55 1.35 -4.60
CA LEU A 55 3.43 0.82 -5.65
C LEU A 55 3.65 -0.67 -5.41
N THR A 56 3.51 -1.47 -6.45
CA THR A 56 3.94 -2.88 -6.44
C THR A 56 5.31 -2.97 -7.11
N ALA A 57 6.26 -3.63 -6.44
CA ALA A 57 7.62 -3.78 -6.94
C ALA A 57 8.18 -5.17 -6.66
N ASP A 58 8.99 -5.67 -7.60
CA ASP A 58 9.72 -6.92 -7.46
C ASP A 58 10.96 -6.70 -6.58
N VAL A 59 10.93 -7.25 -5.37
CA VAL A 59 12.02 -7.16 -4.40
C VAL A 59 12.46 -8.58 -4.03
N GLY A 60 13.78 -8.81 -4.02
CA GLY A 60 14.32 -10.12 -3.64
C GLY A 60 14.10 -10.40 -2.16
N GLU A 61 13.83 -11.67 -1.81
CA GLU A 61 13.55 -12.09 -0.42
C GLU A 61 14.66 -11.68 0.57
N HIS A 62 15.92 -11.66 0.12
CA HIS A 62 17.07 -11.27 0.95
C HIS A 62 17.10 -9.77 1.30
N ASP A 63 16.38 -8.95 0.53
CA ASP A 63 16.24 -7.52 0.73
C ASP A 63 14.97 -7.17 1.52
N THR A 64 14.22 -8.18 1.98
CA THR A 64 12.99 -8.03 2.77
C THR A 64 13.15 -8.69 4.14
N ALA A 65 12.72 -8.01 5.19
CA ALA A 65 12.66 -8.55 6.54
C ALA A 65 11.24 -8.41 7.11
N VAL A 66 10.68 -9.49 7.67
CA VAL A 66 9.38 -9.41 8.36
C VAL A 66 9.50 -8.48 9.56
N VAL A 67 8.51 -7.60 9.73
CA VAL A 67 8.42 -6.74 10.91
C VAL A 67 7.93 -7.60 12.07
N ALA A 68 8.79 -7.80 13.07
CA ALA A 68 8.44 -8.50 14.31
C ALA A 68 7.96 -7.48 15.37
N ASP A 69 6.75 -6.98 15.17
CA ASP A 69 6.03 -6.10 16.10
C ASP A 69 4.60 -6.65 16.24
N ASP A 70 4.12 -6.79 17.47
CA ASP A 70 2.80 -7.39 17.76
C ASP A 70 1.66 -6.50 17.24
N ASP A 71 1.90 -5.19 17.10
CA ASP A 71 0.92 -4.23 16.57
C ASP A 71 1.01 -4.07 15.04
N ALA A 72 2.00 -4.69 14.38
CA ALA A 72 2.12 -4.60 12.93
C ALA A 72 1.15 -5.52 12.20
N ALA A 73 0.68 -5.07 11.03
CA ALA A 73 -0.11 -5.90 10.13
C ALA A 73 0.63 -7.22 9.80
N PRO A 74 -0.06 -8.36 9.68
CA PRO A 74 0.58 -9.65 9.37
C PRO A 74 1.40 -9.63 8.07
N SER A 75 1.05 -8.76 7.12
CA SER A 75 1.75 -8.57 5.84
C SER A 75 2.99 -7.67 5.94
N ALA A 76 3.23 -7.00 7.07
CA ALA A 76 4.23 -5.95 7.20
C ALA A 76 5.67 -6.48 7.05
N VAL A 77 6.43 -5.81 6.19
CA VAL A 77 7.86 -6.04 5.96
C VAL A 77 8.64 -4.73 5.93
N GLU A 78 9.93 -4.81 6.20
CA GLU A 78 10.90 -3.75 5.92
C GLU A 78 11.73 -4.15 4.69
N VAL A 79 11.71 -3.31 3.67
CA VAL A 79 12.61 -3.41 2.52
C VAL A 79 13.92 -2.72 2.88
N THR A 80 15.00 -3.49 2.93
CA THR A 80 16.31 -3.08 3.46
C THR A 80 17.27 -2.58 2.37
N ALA A 81 16.96 -2.84 1.10
CA ALA A 81 17.72 -2.36 -0.06
C ALA A 81 16.95 -1.29 -0.87
N ALA A 82 17.69 -0.44 -1.57
CA ALA A 82 17.07 0.57 -2.42
C ALA A 82 16.33 -0.08 -3.59
N ILE A 83 15.06 0.27 -3.79
CA ILE A 83 14.23 -0.27 -4.88
C ILE A 83 14.47 0.57 -6.14
N PRO A 84 15.06 0.04 -7.22
CA PRO A 84 15.22 0.78 -8.46
C PRO A 84 13.86 0.94 -9.16
N TRP A 85 13.73 1.95 -10.03
CA TRP A 85 12.43 2.24 -10.69
C TRP A 85 12.00 1.17 -11.69
N ASP A 86 12.94 0.43 -12.25
CA ASP A 86 12.68 -0.70 -13.16
C ASP A 86 12.16 -1.94 -12.44
N ALA A 87 12.26 -2.00 -11.11
CA ALA A 87 11.61 -3.03 -10.29
C ALA A 87 10.14 -2.72 -10.00
N VAL A 88 9.64 -1.51 -10.29
CA VAL A 88 8.23 -1.17 -10.09
C VAL A 88 7.41 -1.77 -11.24
N ALA A 89 6.43 -2.60 -10.90
CA ALA A 89 5.56 -3.26 -11.87
C ALA A 89 4.32 -2.41 -12.19
N CYS A 90 3.70 -1.82 -11.17
CA CYS A 90 2.48 -1.03 -11.33
C CYS A 90 2.23 -0.11 -10.13
N ALA A 91 1.21 0.75 -10.27
CA ALA A 91 0.63 1.51 -9.17
C ALA A 91 -0.86 1.26 -9.04
N HIS A 92 -1.36 1.32 -7.81
CA HIS A 92 -2.77 1.31 -7.48
C HIS A 92 -3.09 2.66 -6.82
N VAL A 93 -4.04 3.40 -7.38
CA VAL A 93 -4.29 4.80 -6.98
C VAL A 93 -5.78 5.07 -6.85
N ASP A 94 -6.18 5.80 -5.82
CA ASP A 94 -7.55 6.28 -5.70
C ASP A 94 -7.97 7.12 -6.93
N GLU A 95 -9.25 7.04 -7.29
CA GLU A 95 -9.85 8.03 -8.20
C GLU A 95 -9.88 9.42 -7.54
N PRO A 96 -9.82 10.52 -8.34
CA PRO A 96 -9.90 11.89 -7.79
C PRO A 96 -11.10 12.16 -6.88
N ALA A 97 -12.21 11.42 -7.09
CA ALA A 97 -13.42 11.52 -6.27
C ALA A 97 -13.23 11.05 -4.81
N ALA A 98 -12.19 10.25 -4.52
CA ALA A 98 -11.89 9.80 -3.16
C ALA A 98 -11.28 10.91 -2.28
N ALA A 99 -10.85 12.04 -2.87
CA ALA A 99 -10.08 13.04 -2.13
C ALA A 99 -10.79 13.63 -0.90
N GLY A 100 -12.12 13.74 -0.96
CA GLY A 100 -12.93 14.16 0.18
C GLY A 100 -12.93 13.13 1.31
N ASP A 101 -13.04 11.85 0.96
CA ASP A 101 -13.04 10.74 1.93
C ASP A 101 -11.66 10.57 2.56
N VAL A 102 -10.57 10.65 1.77
CA VAL A 102 -9.20 10.66 2.33
C VAL A 102 -9.03 11.81 3.31
N ALA A 103 -9.41 13.04 2.94
CA ALA A 103 -9.29 14.18 3.84
C ALA A 103 -10.12 14.02 5.14
N ALA A 104 -11.31 13.42 5.05
CA ALA A 104 -12.15 13.14 6.21
C ALA A 104 -11.56 12.03 7.10
N ALA A 105 -11.06 10.94 6.51
CA ALA A 105 -10.39 9.86 7.22
C ALA A 105 -9.17 10.38 7.99
N LEU A 106 -8.35 11.24 7.36
CA LEU A 106 -7.21 11.89 8.03
C LEU A 106 -7.62 12.85 9.16
N ALA A 107 -8.85 13.34 9.14
CA ALA A 107 -9.43 14.13 10.23
C ALA A 107 -10.08 13.26 11.33
N GLY A 108 -10.02 11.93 11.20
CA GLY A 108 -10.54 10.97 12.17
C GLY A 108 -12.00 10.57 11.96
N ASP A 109 -12.56 10.74 10.76
CA ASP A 109 -13.90 10.25 10.41
C ASP A 109 -13.87 8.74 10.12
N PRO A 110 -14.44 7.88 10.99
CA PRO A 110 -14.44 6.43 10.79
C PRO A 110 -15.32 6.00 9.60
N ASP A 111 -16.41 6.72 9.32
CA ASP A 111 -17.29 6.40 8.18
C ASP A 111 -16.55 6.66 6.86
N ALA A 112 -15.60 7.60 6.86
CA ALA A 112 -14.75 7.86 5.69
C ALA A 112 -13.72 6.75 5.45
N VAL A 113 -13.22 6.12 6.51
CA VAL A 113 -12.34 4.93 6.39
C VAL A 113 -13.13 3.78 5.76
N GLU A 114 -14.33 3.48 6.26
CA GLU A 114 -15.18 2.43 5.68
C GLU A 114 -15.48 2.67 4.20
N ARG A 115 -15.76 3.94 3.81
CA ARG A 115 -15.96 4.28 2.39
C ARG A 115 -14.70 4.13 1.54
N LEU A 116 -13.50 4.27 2.11
CA LEU A 116 -12.24 4.06 1.40
C LEU A 116 -11.93 2.56 1.24
N ASP A 117 -12.30 1.74 2.22
CA ASP A 117 -12.14 0.28 2.17
C ASP A 117 -13.02 -0.35 1.08
N GLU A 118 -14.20 0.23 0.84
CA GLU A 118 -15.12 -0.20 -0.24
C GLU A 118 -14.72 0.31 -1.64
N ARG A 119 -13.76 1.23 -1.74
CA ARG A 119 -13.32 1.82 -3.01
C ARG A 119 -12.16 1.06 -3.61
N ASP A 120 -12.34 0.63 -4.85
CA ASP A 120 -11.26 0.08 -5.67
C ASP A 120 -10.20 1.13 -5.99
N LEU A 121 -8.93 0.72 -5.94
CA LEU A 121 -7.82 1.51 -6.46
C LEU A 121 -7.61 1.21 -7.94
N LEU A 122 -7.50 2.26 -8.75
CA LEU A 122 -7.21 2.12 -10.18
C LEU A 122 -5.80 1.60 -10.41
N TRP A 123 -5.67 0.58 -11.26
CA TRP A 123 -4.40 0.03 -11.69
C TRP A 123 -3.78 0.86 -12.83
N TYR A 124 -2.49 1.18 -12.71
CA TYR A 124 -1.68 1.83 -13.74
C TYR A 124 -0.41 1.03 -13.97
N ASP A 125 -0.05 0.80 -15.24
CA ASP A 125 1.24 0.22 -15.58
C ASP A 125 2.40 1.14 -15.15
N ALA A 126 3.59 0.59 -14.90
CA ALA A 126 4.78 1.39 -14.55
C ALA A 126 5.11 2.48 -15.59
N THR A 127 4.74 2.29 -16.86
CA THR A 127 4.90 3.29 -17.92
C THR A 127 3.88 4.42 -17.86
N GLU A 128 2.78 4.24 -17.14
CA GLU A 128 1.65 5.19 -17.01
C GLU A 128 1.74 6.05 -15.74
N LEU A 129 2.78 5.89 -14.91
CA LEU A 129 2.92 6.64 -13.65
C LEU A 129 2.91 8.17 -13.84
N ARG A 130 3.29 8.66 -15.02
CA ARG A 130 3.28 10.10 -15.34
C ARG A 130 1.89 10.63 -15.71
N SER A 131 0.95 9.75 -16.04
CA SER A 131 -0.44 10.11 -16.36
C SER A 131 -1.41 10.01 -15.18
N ILE A 132 -0.95 9.52 -14.02
CA ILE A 132 -1.77 9.45 -12.80
C ILE A 132 -2.31 10.86 -12.48
N PRO A 133 -3.65 11.03 -12.39
CA PRO A 133 -4.28 12.28 -11.97
C PRO A 133 -3.79 12.72 -10.58
N ARG A 134 -3.62 14.03 -10.39
CA ARG A 134 -3.17 14.64 -9.13
C ARG A 134 -4.26 15.51 -8.52
#